data_AF-A0A117RBM6-F1
#
_entry.id   AF-A0A117RBM6-F1
#
_cell.length_a   1.000
_cell.length_b   1.000
_cell.length_c   1.000
_cell.angle_alpha   90.00
_cell.angle_beta   90.00
_cell.angle_gamma   90.00
#
_symmetry.space_group_name_H-M   'P 1'
#
loop_
_entity.id
_entity.type
_entity.pdbx_description
1 polymer ?
#
loop_
_entity_poly.entity_id
_entity_poly.type
_entity_poly.pdbx_seq_one_letter_code
_entity_poly.pdbx_strand_id
1 'polypeptide(L)' 'MTRLKVGRTKVYDLIRTRRLVSIKVDGCRRIPDDAVCDFVRHQMGEAA' A
#
# COMPACT_ATOMS: atom_id res chain seq x y z
N MET A 1 -9.29 5.97 -0.05
CA MET A 1 -8.17 5.37 0.71
C MET A 1 -8.49 5.45 2.20
N THR A 2 -9.43 4.64 2.67
CA THR A 2 -9.96 4.78 4.05
C THR A 2 -9.09 4.06 5.08
N ARG A 3 -8.38 2.99 4.67
CA ARG A 3 -7.58 2.16 5.57
C ARG A 3 -6.23 2.75 5.97
N LEU A 4 -5.49 3.34 5.02
CA LEU A 4 -4.14 3.88 5.29
C LEU A 4 -4.13 5.35 5.73
N LYS A 5 -5.20 6.12 5.51
CA LYS A 5 -5.23 7.60 5.72
C LYS A 5 -4.06 8.36 5.07
N VAL A 6 -3.42 7.78 4.05
CA VAL A 6 -2.33 8.38 3.27
C VAL A 6 -2.91 9.05 2.02
N GLY A 7 -2.34 10.20 1.64
CA GLY A 7 -2.74 10.92 0.42
C GLY A 7 -2.48 10.12 -0.86
N ARG A 8 -3.28 10.36 -1.91
CA ARG A 8 -3.22 9.63 -3.20
C ARG A 8 -1.82 9.61 -3.81
N THR A 9 -1.13 10.75 -3.83
CA THR A 9 0.23 10.88 -4.38
C THR A 9 1.20 9.92 -3.70
N LYS A 10 1.15 9.87 -2.36
CA LYS A 10 2.07 9.02 -1.59
C LYS A 10 1.74 7.55 -1.74
N VAL A 11 0.46 7.18 -1.88
CA VAL A 11 0.11 5.78 -2.22
C VAL A 11 0.58 5.39 -3.61
N TYR A 12 0.46 6.27 -4.61
CA TYR A 12 1.04 5.99 -5.94
C TYR A 12 2.56 5.86 -5.88
N ASP A 13 3.24 6.66 -5.06
CA ASP A 13 4.69 6.52 -4.86
C ASP A 13 5.05 5.20 -4.16
N LEU A 14 4.27 4.75 -3.18
CA LEU A 14 4.44 3.43 -2.55
C LEU A 14 4.23 2.27 -3.53
N ILE A 15 3.25 2.38 -4.43
CA ILE A 15 3.03 1.40 -5.50
C ILE A 15 4.21 1.45 -6.48
N ARG A 16 4.69 2.64 -6.85
CA ARG A 16 5.82 2.85 -7.77
C ARG A 16 7.11 2.28 -7.23
N THR A 17 7.37 2.47 -5.93
CA THR A 17 8.55 1.95 -5.21
C THR A 17 8.41 0.48 -4.83
N ARG A 18 7.32 -0.20 -5.22
CA ARG A 18 7.00 -1.60 -4.87
C ARG A 18 6.89 -1.86 -3.37
N ARG A 19 6.76 -0.80 -2.54
CA ARG A 19 6.53 -0.90 -1.09
C ARG A 19 5.09 -1.23 -0.74
N LEU A 20 4.16 -0.99 -1.68
CA LEU A 20 2.75 -1.38 -1.52
C LEU A 20 2.32 -2.20 -2.72
N VAL A 21 1.98 -3.46 -2.48
CA VAL A 21 1.51 -4.37 -3.52
C VAL A 21 0.14 -3.88 -4.03
N SER A 22 0.00 -3.83 -5.35
CA SER A 22 -1.25 -3.50 -6.02
C SER A 22 -1.56 -4.53 -7.08
N ILE A 23 -2.83 -4.88 -7.18
CA ILE A 23 -3.36 -5.75 -8.25
C ILE A 23 -4.09 -4.87 -9.26
N LYS A 24 -3.90 -5.17 -10.55
CA LYS A 24 -4.64 -4.51 -11.63
C LYS A 24 -5.81 -5.42 -12.00
N VAL A 25 -7.03 -4.92 -11.81
CA VAL A 25 -8.28 -5.61 -12.16
C VAL A 25 -9.03 -4.70 -13.12
N ASP A 26 -9.18 -5.13 -14.38
CA ASP A 26 -9.95 -4.44 -15.43
C ASP A 26 -9.63 -2.93 -15.56
N GLY A 27 -8.34 -2.59 -15.53
CA GLY A 27 -7.88 -1.19 -15.66
C GLY A 27 -7.89 -0.39 -14.35
N CYS A 28 -8.49 -0.92 -13.28
CA CYS A 28 -8.44 -0.34 -11.95
C CYS A 28 -7.30 -0.96 -11.11
N ARG A 29 -6.57 -0.13 -10.36
CA ARG A 29 -5.65 -0.64 -9.33
C ARG A 29 -6.42 -0.84 -8.03
N ARG A 30 -6.34 -2.05 -7.47
CA ARG A 30 -6.84 -2.40 -6.14
C ARG A 30 -5.66 -2.73 -5.25
N ILE A 31 -5.77 -2.35 -3.99
CA ILE A 31 -4.78 -2.67 -2.96
C ILE A 31 -5.44 -3.74 -2.08
N PRO A 32 -4.92 -4.97 -2.03
CA PRO A 32 -5.48 -6.00 -1.17
C PRO A 32 -5.26 -5.62 0.30
N ASP A 33 -6.16 -6.08 1.18
CA ASP A 33 -6.05 -5.77 2.61
C ASP A 33 -4.78 -6.34 3.24
N ASP A 34 -4.40 -7.53 2.80
CA ASP A 34 -3.19 -8.21 3.26
C ASP A 34 -1.94 -7.36 2.99
N ALA A 35 -1.84 -6.74 1.81
CA ALA A 35 -0.74 -5.83 1.48
C ALA A 35 -0.73 -4.56 2.34
N VAL A 36 -1.89 -4.11 2.81
CA VAL A 36 -1.96 -3.00 3.78
C VAL A 36 -1.45 -3.46 5.14
N CYS A 37 -1.87 -4.64 5.59
CA CYS A 37 -1.44 -5.21 6.87
C CYS A 37 0.07 -5.46 6.87
N ASP A 38 0.60 -6.07 5.81
CA ASP A 38 2.03 -6.34 5.62
C ASP A 38 2.85 -5.05 5.60
N PHE A 39 2.39 -4.03 4.85
CA PHE A 39 3.03 -2.71 4.85
C PHE A 39 3.11 -2.10 6.25
N VAL A 40 2.01 -2.15 7.03
CA VAL A 40 1.99 -1.64 8.40
C VAL A 40 2.94 -2.46 9.29
N ARG A 41 2.92 -3.79 9.19
CA ARG A 41 3.82 -4.66 9.95
C ARG A 41 5.28 -4.39 9.64
N HIS A 42 5.65 -4.24 8.36
CA HIS A 42 7.00 -3.89 7.94
C HIS A 42 7.42 -2.53 8.51
N GLN A 43 6.55 -1.52 8.43
CA GLN A 43 6.84 -0.20 9.01
C GLN A 43 6.94 -0.21 10.55
N MET A 44 6.22 -1.09 11.24
CA MET A 44 6.28 -1.24 12.69
C MET A 44 7.48 -2.11 13.14
N GLY A 45 7.91 -3.07 12.31
CA GLY A 45 9.04 -3.96 12.57
C GLY A 45 10.40 -3.35 12.22
N GLU A 46 10.47 -2.51 11.19
CA GLU A 46 11.66 -1.68 10.86
C GLU A 46 11.84 -0.48 11.81
N ALA A 47 10.90 -0.27 12.73
CA ALA A 47 11.00 0.74 13.79
C ALA A 47 11.56 0.19 15.11
N ALA A 48 12.14 -1.01 15.08
CA ALA A 48 12.83 -1.65 16.21
C ALA A 48 14.35 -1.44 16.13
#